data_AF-A0A924JLS4-F1
#
_entry.id   AF-A0A924JLS4-F1
#
_cell.length_a   1.000
_cell.length_b   1.000
_cell.length_c   1.000
_cell.angle_alpha   90.00
_cell.angle_beta   90.00
_cell.angle_gamma   90.00
#
_symmetry.space_group_name_H-M   'P 1'
#
loop_
_entity.id
_entity.type
_entity.pdbx_description
1 polymer ?
#
loop_
_entity_poly.entity_id
_entity_poly.type
_entity_poly.pdbx_seq_one_letter_code
_entity_poly.pdbx_strand_id
1 'polypeptide(L)'
;MPPVPDNASTPTLGQALLAPRSIALVGASDDVTKTSSRPLQYLRRAGYAGTIYPINPRRPTVLGETAWPSLSALPTVPDHVFILTPTADAVDAAEECARLGVTVVTILAAGFSEGGAEGQKLVARLRALCATTKLRILGPSSLGAINLRHKTIITANAAFAEPDLPTGGIFVASHSGSLLGALISRGKARNIGFAGLVSVGNEIDLSLGEICSATLDDPDVTGYMLFLESIRHGDALRAFAIGAAARGKPVVAYKLGRPPPAAELALSHTGALAGEDDLAAAFLADCGIARVFNFETLIETLPLLRRLPARPAGVRGMRVGVVTTTGGGAAMVVDELAMRGIEAVNPTQQTFHRLTEAGLAPNHERINDLTLAGTRYAIMKAAL
;
A
#
# COMPACT_ATOMS: atom_id res chain seq x y z
N MET A 1 -43.61 -9.36 2.33
CA MET A 1 -42.79 -8.47 1.48
C MET A 1 -41.51 -8.19 2.23
N PRO A 2 -40.33 -8.49 1.68
CA PRO A 2 -39.10 -7.96 2.25
C PRO A 2 -39.10 -6.43 2.11
N PRO A 3 -38.46 -5.70 3.03
CA PRO A 3 -38.41 -4.25 2.97
C PRO A 3 -37.69 -3.82 1.69
N VAL A 4 -38.29 -2.88 0.97
CA VAL A 4 -37.65 -2.13 -0.12
C VAL A 4 -36.44 -1.43 0.49
N PRO A 5 -35.20 -1.62 -0.01
CA PRO A 5 -34.05 -0.90 0.52
C PRO A 5 -34.28 0.60 0.37
N ASP A 6 -34.11 1.29 1.49
CA ASP A 6 -34.17 2.73 1.61
C ASP A 6 -33.34 3.42 0.54
N ASN A 7 -33.85 4.56 0.07
CA ASN A 7 -33.27 5.42 -0.97
C ASN A 7 -31.78 5.66 -0.67
N ALA A 8 -30.89 5.02 -1.43
CA ALA A 8 -29.49 4.85 -1.06
C ALA A 8 -28.76 6.20 -0.91
N SER A 9 -28.32 6.52 0.31
CA SER A 9 -27.33 7.56 0.57
C SER A 9 -26.12 7.38 -0.34
N THR A 10 -25.59 8.46 -0.91
CA THR A 10 -24.34 8.43 -1.69
C THR A 10 -23.26 7.73 -0.86
N PRO A 11 -22.58 6.69 -1.41
CA PRO A 11 -21.57 5.95 -0.65
C PRO A 11 -20.44 6.88 -0.24
N THR A 12 -19.84 6.61 0.92
CA THR A 12 -18.61 7.31 1.33
C THR A 12 -17.47 6.95 0.38
N LEU A 13 -16.42 7.78 0.32
CA LEU A 13 -15.23 7.48 -0.49
C LEU A 13 -14.64 6.10 -0.18
N GLY A 14 -14.48 5.78 1.12
CA GLY A 14 -13.94 4.49 1.55
C GLY A 14 -14.82 3.32 1.10
N GLN A 15 -16.14 3.47 1.18
CA GLN A 15 -17.07 2.46 0.69
C GLN A 15 -16.98 2.30 -0.83
N ALA A 16 -17.10 3.39 -1.59
CA ALA A 16 -17.05 3.32 -3.05
C ALA A 16 -15.72 2.75 -3.57
N LEU A 17 -14.59 3.07 -2.92
CA LEU A 17 -13.26 2.64 -3.37
C LEU A 17 -12.89 1.21 -2.94
N LEU A 18 -13.26 0.78 -1.73
CA LEU A 18 -12.75 -0.45 -1.11
C LEU A 18 -13.82 -1.53 -0.91
N ALA A 19 -15.09 -1.14 -0.79
CA ALA A 19 -16.21 -2.05 -0.59
C ALA A 19 -17.46 -1.59 -1.37
N PRO A 20 -17.35 -1.35 -2.70
CA PRO A 20 -18.48 -0.93 -3.49
C PRO A 20 -19.57 -2.01 -3.48
N ARG A 21 -20.83 -1.62 -3.71
CA ARG A 21 -21.94 -2.57 -3.92
C ARG A 21 -22.04 -2.99 -5.36
N SER A 22 -21.55 -2.16 -6.28
CA SER A 22 -21.57 -2.41 -7.72
C SER A 22 -20.35 -1.81 -8.40
N ILE A 23 -19.76 -2.57 -9.33
CA ILE A 23 -18.56 -2.17 -10.08
C ILE A 23 -18.87 -2.23 -11.58
N ALA A 24 -18.53 -1.20 -12.34
CA ALA A 24 -18.53 -1.28 -13.80
C ALA A 24 -17.09 -1.36 -14.35
N LEU A 25 -16.89 -2.19 -15.37
CA LEU A 25 -15.59 -2.44 -16.01
C LEU A 25 -15.64 -1.92 -17.46
N VAL A 26 -15.16 -0.70 -17.68
CA VAL A 26 -15.19 -0.06 -19.01
C VAL A 26 -14.03 -0.55 -19.86
N GLY A 27 -14.34 -1.14 -21.01
CA GLY A 27 -13.33 -1.79 -21.87
C GLY A 27 -13.08 -3.26 -21.52
N ALA A 28 -13.99 -3.89 -20.78
CA ALA A 28 -13.92 -5.32 -20.45
C ALA A 28 -13.81 -6.19 -21.71
N SER A 29 -13.03 -7.27 -21.63
CA SER A 29 -12.74 -8.15 -22.78
C SER A 29 -12.94 -9.61 -22.47
N ASP A 30 -13.48 -10.36 -23.45
CA ASP A 30 -13.50 -11.83 -23.46
C ASP A 30 -12.14 -12.47 -23.64
N ASP A 31 -11.20 -11.72 -24.21
CA ASP A 31 -9.86 -12.20 -24.47
C ASP A 31 -9.08 -12.26 -23.16
N VAL A 32 -9.01 -13.46 -22.59
CA VAL A 32 -8.34 -13.74 -21.32
C VAL A 32 -6.85 -13.38 -21.30
N THR A 33 -6.24 -13.18 -22.48
CA THR A 33 -4.84 -12.74 -22.57
C THR A 33 -4.68 -11.24 -22.33
N LYS A 34 -5.75 -10.45 -22.53
CA LYS A 34 -5.71 -8.99 -22.37
C LYS A 34 -5.79 -8.58 -20.92
N THR A 35 -5.04 -7.55 -20.58
CA THR A 35 -5.06 -6.88 -19.26
C THR A 35 -6.47 -6.48 -18.83
N SER A 36 -7.33 -6.05 -19.76
CA SER A 36 -8.70 -5.62 -19.45
C SER A 36 -9.68 -6.76 -19.15
N SER A 37 -9.29 -8.04 -19.32
CA SER A 37 -10.09 -9.19 -18.90
C SER A 37 -9.87 -9.56 -17.43
N ARG A 38 -8.75 -9.15 -16.84
CA ARG A 38 -8.29 -9.58 -15.52
C ARG A 38 -9.23 -9.18 -14.38
N PRO A 39 -9.73 -7.92 -14.29
CA PRO A 39 -10.56 -7.52 -13.15
C PRO A 39 -11.83 -8.36 -13.00
N LEU A 40 -12.50 -8.67 -14.12
CA LEU A 40 -13.69 -9.52 -14.11
C LEU A 40 -13.38 -10.93 -13.59
N GLN A 41 -12.30 -11.53 -14.09
CA GLN A 41 -11.86 -12.86 -13.62
C GLN A 41 -11.52 -12.86 -12.13
N TYR A 42 -10.86 -11.81 -11.65
CA TYR A 42 -10.41 -11.73 -10.26
C TYR A 42 -11.57 -11.50 -9.29
N LEU A 43 -12.49 -10.59 -9.62
CA LEU A 43 -13.72 -10.37 -8.83
C LEU A 43 -14.55 -11.66 -8.74
N ARG A 44 -14.73 -12.35 -9.86
CA ARG A 44 -15.44 -13.64 -9.90
C ARG A 44 -14.75 -14.70 -9.06
N ARG A 45 -13.43 -14.87 -9.23
CA ARG A 45 -12.68 -15.89 -8.49
C ARG A 45 -12.63 -15.61 -6.99
N ALA A 46 -12.56 -14.34 -6.59
CA ALA A 46 -12.61 -13.96 -5.18
C ALA A 46 -14.01 -14.18 -4.57
N GLY A 47 -15.05 -14.31 -5.40
CA GLY A 47 -16.44 -14.42 -4.95
C GLY A 47 -16.99 -13.09 -4.45
N TYR A 48 -16.69 -12.00 -5.17
CA TYR A 48 -17.26 -10.68 -4.90
C TYR A 48 -18.79 -10.76 -4.89
N ALA A 49 -19.39 -10.24 -3.82
CA ALA A 49 -20.83 -10.38 -3.57
C ALA A 49 -21.68 -9.27 -4.20
N GLY A 50 -21.05 -8.17 -4.65
CA GLY A 50 -21.74 -7.07 -5.31
C GLY A 50 -21.99 -7.32 -6.80
N THR A 51 -22.67 -6.37 -7.44
CA THR A 51 -22.98 -6.45 -8.87
C THR A 51 -21.77 -6.06 -9.72
N ILE A 52 -21.52 -6.80 -10.80
CA ILE A 52 -20.47 -6.46 -11.77
C ILE A 52 -21.13 -6.13 -13.11
N TYR A 53 -20.73 -5.01 -13.71
CA TYR A 53 -21.22 -4.54 -15.01
C TYR A 53 -20.06 -4.48 -16.02
N PRO A 54 -19.84 -5.54 -16.82
CA PRO A 54 -18.92 -5.45 -17.96
C PRO A 54 -19.46 -4.46 -19.00
N ILE A 55 -18.68 -3.45 -19.37
CA ILE A 55 -19.08 -2.47 -20.40
C ILE A 55 -18.27 -2.73 -21.67
N ASN A 56 -18.96 -3.09 -22.74
CA ASN A 56 -18.41 -3.32 -24.07
C ASN A 56 -19.46 -3.02 -25.16
N PRO A 57 -19.24 -2.01 -26.02
CA PRO A 57 -20.23 -1.62 -27.04
C PRO A 57 -20.38 -2.63 -28.19
N ARG A 58 -19.44 -3.58 -28.33
CA ARG A 58 -19.38 -4.49 -29.49
C ARG A 58 -19.93 -5.88 -29.21
N ARG A 59 -20.19 -6.23 -27.95
CA ARG A 59 -20.54 -7.60 -27.57
C ARG A 59 -21.68 -7.60 -26.56
N PRO A 60 -22.64 -8.53 -26.67
CA PRO A 60 -23.72 -8.69 -25.71
C PRO A 60 -23.29 -9.41 -24.42
N THR A 61 -22.13 -10.08 -24.45
CA THR A 61 -21.56 -10.79 -23.29
C THR A 61 -20.06 -10.57 -23.18
N VAL A 62 -19.53 -10.60 -21.95
CA VAL A 62 -18.10 -10.68 -21.65
C VAL A 62 -17.85 -11.74 -20.58
N LEU A 63 -17.00 -12.73 -20.86
CA LEU A 63 -16.68 -13.90 -20.03
C LEU A 63 -17.91 -14.64 -19.48
N GLY A 64 -18.99 -14.67 -20.28
CA GLY A 64 -20.26 -15.31 -19.95
C GLY A 64 -21.26 -14.43 -19.19
N GLU A 65 -20.88 -13.20 -18.82
CA GLU A 65 -21.77 -12.24 -18.17
C GLU A 65 -22.38 -11.28 -19.20
N THR A 66 -23.59 -10.79 -18.92
CA THR A 66 -24.24 -9.76 -19.76
C THR A 66 -23.36 -8.51 -19.81
N ALA A 67 -22.99 -8.10 -21.02
CA ALA A 67 -22.24 -6.89 -21.25
C ALA A 67 -23.16 -5.76 -21.71
N TRP A 68 -22.83 -4.55 -21.26
CA TRP A 68 -23.61 -3.35 -21.51
C TRP A 68 -22.89 -2.45 -22.52
N PRO A 69 -23.62 -1.78 -23.42
CA PRO A 69 -22.98 -0.98 -24.47
C PRO A 69 -22.35 0.32 -23.95
N SER A 70 -22.85 0.86 -22.84
CA SER A 70 -22.34 2.08 -22.19
C SER A 70 -22.73 2.10 -20.71
N LEU A 71 -22.17 3.05 -19.94
CA LEU A 71 -22.57 3.24 -18.54
C LEU A 71 -24.01 3.77 -18.42
N SER A 72 -24.44 4.61 -19.37
CA SER A 72 -25.81 5.15 -19.40
C SER A 72 -26.89 4.09 -19.65
N ALA A 73 -26.50 2.92 -20.18
CA ALA A 73 -27.43 1.82 -20.41
C ALA A 73 -27.69 0.98 -19.14
N LEU A 74 -26.94 1.22 -18.05
CA LEU A 74 -27.05 0.45 -16.82
C LEU A 74 -28.37 0.73 -16.10
N PRO A 75 -28.93 -0.29 -15.40
CA PRO A 75 -30.16 -0.12 -14.63
C PRO A 75 -29.96 0.75 -13.39
N THR A 76 -28.72 0.82 -12.88
CA THR A 76 -28.34 1.59 -11.70
C THR A 76 -26.95 2.17 -11.89
N VAL A 77 -26.73 3.37 -11.35
CA VAL A 77 -25.41 4.02 -11.34
C VAL A 77 -24.45 3.20 -10.48
N PRO A 78 -23.26 2.82 -10.99
CA PRO A 78 -22.31 2.05 -10.21
C PRO A 78 -21.58 2.91 -9.16
N ASP A 79 -21.33 2.34 -7.98
CA ASP A 79 -20.50 2.97 -6.93
C ASP A 79 -19.05 3.23 -7.42
N HIS A 80 -18.46 2.27 -8.16
CA HIS A 80 -17.09 2.35 -8.69
C HIS A 80 -17.02 1.94 -10.17
N VAL A 81 -16.38 2.75 -11.00
CA VAL A 81 -16.05 2.40 -12.39
C VAL A 81 -14.54 2.22 -12.57
N PHE A 82 -14.10 1.09 -13.13
CA PHE A 82 -12.72 0.87 -13.54
C PHE A 82 -12.60 0.96 -15.06
N ILE A 83 -11.88 1.98 -15.53
CA ILE A 83 -11.68 2.30 -16.94
C ILE A 83 -10.38 1.66 -17.44
N LEU A 84 -10.53 0.75 -18.39
CA LEU A 84 -9.48 -0.10 -18.97
C LEU A 84 -9.26 0.20 -20.48
N THR A 85 -9.81 1.31 -20.97
CA THR A 85 -9.71 1.78 -22.35
C THR A 85 -8.47 2.64 -22.58
N PRO A 86 -8.06 2.91 -23.83
CA PRO A 86 -7.01 3.86 -24.15
C PRO A 86 -7.30 5.28 -23.64
N THR A 87 -6.26 6.12 -23.59
CA THR A 87 -6.25 7.43 -22.91
C THR A 87 -7.36 8.39 -23.37
N ALA A 88 -7.66 8.47 -24.66
CA ALA A 88 -8.72 9.34 -25.19
C ALA A 88 -10.11 8.89 -24.72
N ASP A 89 -10.45 7.63 -25.02
CA ASP A 89 -11.72 6.99 -24.62
C ASP A 89 -11.90 7.00 -23.08
N ALA A 90 -10.80 6.97 -22.33
CA ALA A 90 -10.85 6.99 -20.87
C ALA A 90 -11.34 8.32 -20.30
N VAL A 91 -11.02 9.45 -20.96
CA VAL A 91 -11.52 10.77 -20.55
C VAL A 91 -13.02 10.87 -20.83
N ASP A 92 -13.46 10.44 -22.00
CA ASP A 92 -14.88 10.48 -22.37
C ASP A 92 -15.73 9.57 -21.45
N ALA A 93 -15.20 8.40 -21.07
CA ALA A 93 -15.84 7.54 -20.08
C ALA A 93 -15.88 8.18 -18.67
N ALA A 94 -14.86 8.95 -18.28
CA ALA A 94 -14.89 9.71 -17.02
C ALA A 94 -15.92 10.85 -17.05
N GLU A 95 -16.09 11.52 -18.18
CA GLU A 95 -17.14 12.53 -18.39
C GLU A 95 -18.55 11.90 -18.31
N GLU A 96 -18.72 10.70 -18.87
CA GLU A 96 -19.97 9.93 -18.71
C GLU A 96 -20.23 9.57 -17.24
N CYS A 97 -19.20 9.11 -16.51
CA CYS A 97 -19.28 8.82 -15.07
C CYS A 97 -19.72 10.05 -14.27
N ALA A 98 -19.11 11.21 -14.54
CA ALA A 98 -19.45 12.48 -13.90
C ALA A 98 -20.93 12.85 -14.11
N ARG A 99 -21.42 12.74 -15.35
CA ARG A 99 -22.82 13.02 -15.70
C ARG A 99 -23.81 12.09 -15.00
N LEU A 100 -23.45 10.81 -14.84
CA LEU A 100 -24.28 9.81 -14.18
C LEU A 100 -24.22 9.88 -12.65
N GLY A 101 -23.28 10.65 -12.07
CA GLY A 101 -23.12 10.77 -10.62
C GLY A 101 -22.37 9.58 -9.99
N VAL A 102 -21.48 8.93 -10.74
CA VAL A 102 -20.56 7.92 -10.18
C VAL A 102 -19.69 8.57 -9.11
N THR A 103 -19.44 7.84 -8.01
CA THR A 103 -18.65 8.38 -6.89
C THR A 103 -17.15 8.25 -7.15
N VAL A 104 -16.68 7.07 -7.56
CA VAL A 104 -15.24 6.80 -7.78
C VAL A 104 -15.01 6.21 -9.18
N VAL A 105 -14.01 6.75 -9.87
CA VAL A 105 -13.46 6.20 -11.11
C VAL A 105 -12.00 5.85 -10.89
N THR A 106 -11.57 4.68 -11.36
CA THR A 106 -10.15 4.36 -11.52
C THR A 106 -9.78 4.31 -12.98
N ILE A 107 -8.68 4.95 -13.35
CA ILE A 107 -8.21 5.00 -14.74
C ILE A 107 -6.89 4.22 -14.84
N LEU A 108 -6.91 3.11 -15.60
CA LEU A 108 -5.73 2.30 -15.86
C LEU A 108 -4.74 2.96 -16.81
N ALA A 109 -5.26 3.65 -17.84
CA ALA A 109 -4.45 4.13 -18.94
C ALA A 109 -3.30 5.04 -18.49
N ALA A 110 -2.17 4.86 -19.15
CA ALA A 110 -1.00 5.73 -19.08
C ALA A 110 -1.04 6.80 -20.19
N GLY A 111 0.03 7.59 -20.31
CA GLY A 111 0.17 8.63 -21.33
C GLY A 111 -0.46 9.97 -20.94
N PHE A 112 -0.65 10.20 -19.64
CA PHE A 112 -1.18 11.44 -19.09
C PHE A 112 -0.05 12.39 -18.70
N SER A 113 0.32 12.51 -17.43
CA SER A 113 1.38 13.44 -17.01
C SER A 113 2.73 13.13 -17.67
N GLU A 114 2.96 11.85 -17.98
CA GLU A 114 4.11 11.29 -18.69
C GLU A 114 4.03 11.43 -20.22
N GLY A 115 2.86 11.79 -20.77
CA GLY A 115 2.60 11.91 -22.21
C GLY A 115 2.96 13.27 -22.81
N GLY A 116 3.68 14.13 -22.07
CA GLY A 116 4.04 15.47 -22.53
C GLY A 116 2.84 16.42 -22.63
N ALA A 117 2.90 17.39 -23.55
CA ALA A 117 1.92 18.48 -23.63
C ALA A 117 0.47 18.01 -23.87
N GLU A 118 0.26 17.00 -24.73
CA GLU A 118 -1.08 16.45 -24.98
C GLU A 118 -1.62 15.74 -23.75
N GLY A 119 -0.79 14.93 -23.08
CA GLY A 119 -1.21 14.27 -21.84
C GLY A 119 -1.55 15.26 -20.72
N GLN A 120 -0.84 16.40 -20.63
CA GLN A 120 -1.18 17.47 -19.69
C GLN A 120 -2.54 18.13 -19.99
N LYS A 121 -2.94 18.26 -21.27
CA LYS A 121 -4.29 18.72 -21.62
C LYS A 121 -5.37 17.74 -21.15
N LEU A 122 -5.12 16.44 -21.27
CA LEU A 122 -6.04 15.41 -20.76
C LEU A 122 -6.14 15.43 -19.24
N VAL A 123 -5.03 15.61 -18.53
CA VAL A 123 -5.02 15.81 -17.07
C VAL A 123 -5.82 17.06 -16.69
N ALA A 124 -5.68 18.16 -17.42
CA ALA A 124 -6.44 19.38 -17.17
C ALA A 124 -7.96 19.16 -17.32
N ARG A 125 -8.39 18.41 -18.34
CA ARG A 125 -9.80 18.01 -18.50
C ARG A 125 -10.30 17.20 -17.31
N LEU A 126 -9.55 16.17 -16.89
CA LEU A 126 -9.93 15.33 -15.75
C LEU A 126 -9.99 16.14 -14.44
N ARG A 127 -9.05 17.05 -14.20
CA ARG A 127 -9.07 17.93 -13.02
C ARG A 127 -10.27 18.88 -13.03
N ALA A 128 -10.65 19.40 -14.20
CA ALA A 128 -11.84 20.24 -14.32
C ALA A 128 -13.12 19.45 -13.97
N LEU A 129 -13.20 18.17 -14.33
CA LEU A 129 -14.30 17.30 -13.91
C LEU A 129 -14.35 17.12 -12.39
N CYS A 130 -13.22 16.79 -11.76
CA CYS A 130 -13.15 16.66 -10.29
C CYS A 130 -13.52 17.95 -9.57
N ALA A 131 -13.15 19.12 -10.12
CA ALA A 131 -13.44 20.42 -9.52
C ALA A 131 -14.91 20.84 -9.62
N THR A 132 -15.64 20.36 -10.63
CA THR A 132 -17.02 20.80 -10.93
C THR A 132 -18.08 19.77 -10.58
N THR A 133 -17.67 18.56 -10.19
CA THR A 133 -18.57 17.43 -9.91
C THR A 133 -18.19 16.73 -8.61
N LYS A 134 -19.00 15.75 -8.18
CA LYS A 134 -18.67 14.91 -7.02
C LYS A 134 -17.78 13.71 -7.38
N LEU A 135 -17.39 13.58 -8.64
CA LEU A 135 -16.58 12.47 -9.13
C LEU A 135 -15.19 12.52 -8.50
N ARG A 136 -14.75 11.40 -7.94
CA ARG A 136 -13.37 11.23 -7.48
C ARG A 136 -12.59 10.28 -8.39
N ILE A 137 -11.35 10.62 -8.72
CA ILE A 137 -10.50 9.86 -9.64
C ILE A 137 -9.30 9.28 -8.90
N LEU A 138 -9.16 7.95 -8.97
CA LEU A 138 -7.94 7.22 -8.64
C LEU A 138 -7.08 7.05 -9.90
N GLY A 139 -5.85 7.55 -9.85
CA GLY A 139 -4.94 7.57 -10.99
C GLY A 139 -4.85 8.94 -11.66
N PRO A 140 -4.76 9.02 -13.00
CA PRO A 140 -4.62 7.91 -13.96
C PRO A 140 -3.31 7.14 -13.78
N SER A 141 -3.02 6.19 -14.68
CA SER A 141 -1.89 5.27 -14.55
C SER A 141 -1.96 4.43 -13.26
N SER A 142 -3.19 4.10 -12.82
CA SER A 142 -3.44 3.31 -11.61
C SER A 142 -3.72 1.85 -11.96
N LEU A 143 -3.05 0.92 -11.29
CA LEU A 143 -3.37 -0.51 -11.42
C LEU A 143 -4.61 -0.93 -10.62
N GLY A 144 -5.27 -0.02 -9.92
CA GLY A 144 -6.53 -0.29 -9.24
C GLY A 144 -6.47 -0.28 -7.72
N ALA A 145 -7.56 -0.78 -7.12
CA ALA A 145 -7.79 -0.85 -5.68
C ALA A 145 -8.26 -2.26 -5.29
N ILE A 146 -7.65 -2.79 -4.23
CA ILE A 146 -7.91 -4.13 -3.74
C ILE A 146 -8.32 -4.05 -2.28
N ASN A 147 -9.37 -4.78 -1.91
CA ASN A 147 -9.69 -5.13 -0.54
C ASN A 147 -9.91 -6.64 -0.43
N LEU A 148 -9.00 -7.31 0.27
CA LEU A 148 -9.01 -8.78 0.36
C LEU A 148 -10.16 -9.28 1.24
N ARG A 149 -10.54 -8.52 2.30
CA ARG A 149 -11.64 -8.90 3.20
C ARG A 149 -13.00 -8.79 2.52
N HIS A 150 -13.22 -7.73 1.75
CA HIS A 150 -14.46 -7.52 0.98
C HIS A 150 -14.46 -8.22 -0.38
N LYS A 151 -13.39 -8.94 -0.74
CA LYS A 151 -13.23 -9.63 -2.03
C LYS A 151 -13.35 -8.69 -3.24
N THR A 152 -13.04 -7.41 -3.03
CA THR A 152 -13.02 -6.35 -4.04
C THR A 152 -11.65 -6.37 -4.71
N ILE A 153 -11.49 -7.11 -5.81
CA ILE A 153 -10.21 -7.23 -6.54
C ILE A 153 -10.26 -6.42 -7.83
N ILE A 154 -10.34 -5.09 -7.72
CA ILE A 154 -10.41 -4.16 -8.87
C ILE A 154 -8.99 -3.86 -9.31
N THR A 155 -8.36 -4.77 -10.05
CA THR A 155 -6.98 -4.57 -10.53
C THR A 155 -6.68 -5.31 -11.82
N ALA A 156 -5.75 -4.74 -12.59
CA ALA A 156 -5.21 -5.37 -13.78
C ALA A 156 -3.80 -5.95 -13.58
N ASN A 157 -3.28 -5.93 -12.35
CA ASN A 157 -1.96 -6.49 -12.02
C ASN A 157 -2.01 -8.02 -12.03
N ALA A 158 -1.17 -8.66 -12.84
CA ALA A 158 -1.15 -10.10 -13.06
C ALA A 158 -0.85 -10.92 -11.79
N ALA A 159 -0.15 -10.34 -10.80
CA ALA A 159 0.19 -11.03 -9.56
C ALA A 159 -1.05 -11.44 -8.74
N PHE A 160 -2.18 -10.77 -8.94
CA PHE A 160 -3.45 -11.14 -8.30
C PHE A 160 -4.10 -12.37 -8.95
N ALA A 161 -3.51 -12.97 -9.99
CA ALA A 161 -3.88 -14.29 -10.49
C ALA A 161 -3.59 -15.41 -9.47
N GLU A 162 -2.66 -15.18 -8.55
CA GLU A 162 -2.25 -16.11 -7.51
C GLU A 162 -3.44 -16.48 -6.59
N PRO A 163 -3.74 -17.77 -6.37
CA PRO A 163 -4.82 -18.19 -5.48
C PRO A 163 -4.44 -17.97 -4.00
N ASP A 164 -5.41 -18.06 -3.10
CA ASP A 164 -5.20 -18.14 -1.64
C ASP A 164 -4.31 -17.01 -1.09
N LEU A 165 -4.60 -15.77 -1.49
CA LEU A 165 -3.88 -14.60 -1.01
C LEU A 165 -4.10 -14.41 0.49
N PRO A 166 -3.04 -14.31 1.32
CA PRO A 166 -3.22 -14.10 2.75
C PRO A 166 -3.92 -12.77 3.03
N THR A 167 -4.95 -12.85 3.85
CA THR A 167 -5.70 -11.68 4.32
C THR A 167 -5.19 -11.29 5.70
N GLY A 168 -4.99 -10.00 5.93
CA GLY A 168 -4.45 -9.49 7.18
C GLY A 168 -4.81 -8.03 7.42
N GLY A 169 -4.09 -7.38 8.34
CA GLY A 169 -4.40 -6.02 8.78
C GLY A 169 -3.53 -4.91 8.18
N ILE A 170 -2.74 -5.20 7.15
CA ILE A 170 -1.81 -4.22 6.57
C ILE A 170 -2.48 -3.53 5.38
N PHE A 171 -2.63 -2.21 5.44
CA PHE A 171 -3.10 -1.43 4.30
C PHE A 171 -1.92 -0.86 3.51
N VAL A 172 -1.94 -1.02 2.19
CA VAL A 172 -0.87 -0.58 1.30
C VAL A 172 -1.39 0.55 0.41
N ALA A 173 -0.63 1.62 0.31
CA ALA A 173 -0.83 2.63 -0.73
C ALA A 173 0.49 2.89 -1.47
N SER A 174 0.44 2.88 -2.80
CA SER A 174 1.64 2.88 -3.64
C SER A 174 1.45 3.72 -4.89
N HIS A 175 2.41 4.61 -5.17
CA HIS A 175 2.51 5.28 -6.48
C HIS A 175 2.77 4.27 -7.60
N SER A 176 3.55 3.23 -7.32
CA SER A 176 3.84 2.16 -8.28
C SER A 176 2.86 1.00 -8.15
N GLY A 177 2.01 0.83 -9.16
CA GLY A 177 1.06 -0.29 -9.17
C GLY A 177 1.72 -1.67 -9.33
N SER A 178 2.88 -1.75 -10.00
CA SER A 178 3.60 -3.02 -10.19
C SER A 178 4.13 -3.56 -8.86
N LEU A 179 4.53 -2.67 -7.94
CA LEU A 179 4.97 -3.04 -6.60
C LEU A 179 3.88 -3.65 -5.73
N LEU A 180 2.60 -3.39 -5.99
CA LEU A 180 1.53 -4.13 -5.31
C LEU A 180 1.65 -5.64 -5.58
N GLY A 181 2.02 -6.02 -6.80
CA GLY A 181 2.24 -7.42 -7.15
C GLY A 181 3.46 -8.03 -6.46
N ALA A 182 4.54 -7.26 -6.32
CA ALA A 182 5.72 -7.67 -5.58
C ALA A 182 5.40 -7.86 -4.08
N LEU A 183 4.67 -6.93 -3.46
CA LEU A 183 4.23 -7.03 -2.07
C LEU A 183 3.33 -8.24 -1.83
N ILE A 184 2.38 -8.51 -2.73
CA ILE A 184 1.50 -9.67 -2.64
C ILE A 184 2.29 -10.98 -2.75
N SER A 185 3.14 -11.11 -3.77
CA SER A 185 3.91 -12.35 -4.00
C SER A 185 4.89 -12.64 -2.85
N ARG A 186 5.66 -11.64 -2.44
CA ARG A 186 6.63 -11.77 -1.34
C ARG A 186 5.94 -11.91 0.02
N GLY A 187 4.83 -11.21 0.23
CA GLY A 187 4.00 -11.32 1.42
C GLY A 187 3.44 -12.74 1.57
N LYS A 188 2.90 -13.32 0.49
CA LYS A 188 2.41 -14.70 0.48
C LYS A 188 3.50 -15.70 0.89
N ALA A 189 4.70 -15.59 0.32
CA ALA A 189 5.83 -16.45 0.66
C ALA A 189 6.24 -16.38 2.16
N ARG A 190 5.85 -15.32 2.86
CA ARG A 190 6.14 -15.08 4.29
C ARG A 190 4.90 -15.18 5.18
N ASN A 191 3.75 -15.59 4.64
CA ASN A 191 2.46 -15.58 5.33
C ASN A 191 2.08 -14.20 5.91
N ILE A 192 2.42 -13.13 5.19
CA ILE A 192 2.04 -11.75 5.52
C ILE A 192 0.79 -11.41 4.71
N GLY A 193 -0.29 -11.09 5.42
CA GLY A 193 -1.57 -10.74 4.84
C GLY A 193 -1.86 -9.25 4.82
N PHE A 194 -2.63 -8.84 3.81
CA PHE A 194 -3.02 -7.45 3.59
C PHE A 194 -4.52 -7.25 3.79
N ALA A 195 -4.89 -6.05 4.23
CA ALA A 195 -6.26 -5.59 4.34
C ALA A 195 -6.74 -5.10 2.97
N GLY A 196 -5.97 -4.17 2.41
CA GLY A 196 -6.20 -3.59 1.10
C GLY A 196 -4.93 -3.03 0.51
N LEU A 197 -4.92 -2.89 -0.82
CA LEU A 197 -3.79 -2.38 -1.59
C LEU A 197 -4.33 -1.44 -2.65
N VAL A 198 -3.83 -0.20 -2.68
CA VAL A 198 -4.28 0.80 -3.65
C VAL A 198 -3.09 1.38 -4.42
N SER A 199 -3.22 1.36 -5.74
CA SER A 199 -2.29 2.02 -6.65
C SER A 199 -2.83 3.43 -6.93
N VAL A 200 -2.09 4.46 -6.53
CA VAL A 200 -2.56 5.85 -6.66
C VAL A 200 -2.20 6.48 -8.00
N GLY A 201 -1.22 5.92 -8.71
CA GLY A 201 -0.80 6.39 -10.03
C GLY A 201 -0.32 7.84 -9.99
N ASN A 202 -0.79 8.66 -10.92
CA ASN A 202 -0.36 10.05 -11.08
C ASN A 202 -0.92 11.02 -10.01
N GLU A 203 -1.87 10.58 -9.16
CA GLU A 203 -2.50 11.38 -8.10
C GLU A 203 -3.05 12.74 -8.57
N ILE A 204 -3.84 12.75 -9.65
CA ILE A 204 -4.39 14.03 -10.16
C ILE A 204 -5.54 14.58 -9.31
N ASP A 205 -6.18 13.72 -8.53
CA ASP A 205 -7.30 14.04 -7.63
C ASP A 205 -7.14 13.28 -6.29
N LEU A 206 -7.50 11.99 -6.23
CA LEU A 206 -7.36 11.23 -4.97
C LEU A 206 -5.88 11.06 -4.63
N SER A 207 -5.49 11.63 -3.50
CA SER A 207 -4.15 11.47 -2.95
C SER A 207 -4.02 10.20 -2.09
N LEU A 208 -2.81 9.67 -1.99
CA LEU A 208 -2.47 8.59 -1.06
C LEU A 208 -2.89 8.91 0.39
N GLY A 209 -2.72 10.16 0.82
CA GLY A 209 -3.11 10.60 2.16
C GLY A 209 -4.62 10.49 2.41
N GLU A 210 -5.45 10.92 1.47
CA GLU A 210 -6.91 10.80 1.57
C GLU A 210 -7.37 9.33 1.56
N ILE A 211 -6.79 8.52 0.68
CA ILE A 211 -7.13 7.09 0.56
C ILE A 211 -6.81 6.36 1.87
N CYS A 212 -5.62 6.58 2.43
CA CYS A 212 -5.25 6.00 3.71
C CYS A 212 -6.14 6.53 4.85
N SER A 213 -6.46 7.82 4.85
CA SER A 213 -7.35 8.44 5.85
C SER A 213 -8.73 7.78 5.89
N ALA A 214 -9.27 7.38 4.73
CA ALA A 214 -10.57 6.70 4.63
C ALA A 214 -10.62 5.32 5.33
N THR A 215 -9.48 4.78 5.77
CA THR A 215 -9.36 3.48 6.46
C THR A 215 -8.94 3.60 7.93
N LEU A 216 -8.79 4.82 8.44
CA LEU A 216 -8.30 5.05 9.80
C LEU A 216 -9.24 4.45 10.84
N ASP A 217 -10.55 4.48 10.63
CA ASP A 217 -11.54 3.95 11.58
C ASP A 217 -11.83 2.47 11.42
N ASP A 218 -11.23 1.81 10.42
CA ASP A 218 -11.37 0.37 10.23
C ASP A 218 -10.57 -0.40 11.31
N PRO A 219 -11.21 -1.13 12.22
CA PRO A 219 -10.51 -1.82 13.31
C PRO A 219 -9.60 -2.95 12.81
N ASP A 220 -9.84 -3.46 11.61
CA ASP A 220 -9.03 -4.54 11.03
C ASP A 220 -7.75 -4.03 10.38
N VAL A 221 -7.64 -2.72 10.11
CA VAL A 221 -6.40 -2.11 9.63
C VAL A 221 -5.49 -1.80 10.81
N THR A 222 -4.44 -2.59 10.96
CA THR A 222 -3.47 -2.53 12.06
C THR A 222 -2.19 -1.75 11.74
N GLY A 223 -2.00 -1.32 10.50
CA GLY A 223 -0.81 -0.55 10.09
C GLY A 223 -0.75 -0.31 8.58
N TYR A 224 0.16 0.58 8.17
CA TYR A 224 0.24 1.09 6.81
C TYR A 224 1.63 0.93 6.19
N MET A 225 1.67 0.45 4.95
CA MET A 225 2.87 0.46 4.10
C MET A 225 2.69 1.45 2.96
N LEU A 226 3.61 2.40 2.84
CA LEU A 226 3.59 3.41 1.81
C LEU A 226 4.77 3.20 0.86
N PHE A 227 4.50 3.26 -0.44
CA PHE A 227 5.53 3.37 -1.46
C PHE A 227 5.43 4.72 -2.16
N LEU A 228 6.42 5.58 -1.89
CA LEU A 228 6.39 6.99 -2.22
C LEU A 228 7.40 7.30 -3.33
N GLU A 229 6.92 7.85 -4.45
CA GLU A 229 7.79 8.43 -5.48
C GLU A 229 7.95 9.94 -5.26
N SER A 230 6.86 10.60 -4.87
CA SER A 230 6.82 12.03 -4.56
C SER A 230 5.97 12.29 -3.30
N ILE A 231 6.04 13.52 -2.79
CA ILE A 231 5.20 14.00 -1.68
C ILE A 231 4.52 15.30 -2.14
N ARG A 232 3.67 15.22 -3.17
CA ARG A 232 2.97 16.40 -3.72
C ARG A 232 1.85 16.87 -2.79
N HIS A 233 1.08 15.93 -2.25
CA HIS A 233 -0.05 16.18 -1.36
C HIS A 233 0.36 16.05 0.11
N GLY A 234 1.39 16.81 0.51
CA GLY A 234 2.01 16.72 1.84
C GLY A 234 1.04 16.92 2.99
N ASP A 235 0.12 17.88 2.89
CA ASP A 235 -0.87 18.14 3.94
C ASP A 235 -1.80 16.96 4.19
N ALA A 236 -2.29 16.31 3.12
CA ALA A 236 -3.13 15.13 3.22
C ALA A 236 -2.36 13.94 3.81
N LEU A 237 -1.10 13.75 3.42
CA LEU A 237 -0.23 12.71 3.98
C LEU A 237 0.06 12.95 5.46
N ARG A 238 0.29 14.20 5.87
CA ARG A 238 0.50 14.59 7.28
C ARG A 238 -0.76 14.37 8.11
N ALA A 239 -1.91 14.81 7.62
CA ALA A 239 -3.20 14.60 8.29
C ALA A 239 -3.49 13.11 8.50
N PHE A 240 -3.24 12.29 7.47
CA PHE A 240 -3.31 10.84 7.57
C PHE A 240 -2.37 10.29 8.66
N ALA A 241 -1.08 10.66 8.62
CA ALA A 241 -0.08 10.11 9.52
C ALA A 241 -0.39 10.41 10.99
N ILE A 242 -0.82 11.65 11.28
CA ILE A 242 -1.29 12.06 12.61
C ILE A 242 -2.53 11.27 13.01
N GLY A 243 -3.49 11.11 12.10
CA GLY A 243 -4.70 10.33 12.34
C GLY A 243 -4.43 8.84 12.61
N ALA A 244 -3.41 8.27 11.96
CA ALA A 244 -2.94 6.90 12.17
C ALA A 244 -2.25 6.76 13.54
N ALA A 245 -1.36 7.69 13.88
CA ALA A 245 -0.68 7.72 15.17
C ALA A 245 -1.67 7.84 16.34
N ALA A 246 -2.69 8.70 16.22
CA ALA A 246 -3.75 8.85 17.23
C ALA A 246 -4.54 7.56 17.49
N ARG A 247 -4.56 6.63 16.52
CA ARG A 247 -5.21 5.31 16.62
C ARG A 247 -4.21 4.18 16.88
N GLY A 248 -2.95 4.50 17.16
CA GLY A 248 -1.90 3.51 17.40
C GLY A 248 -1.55 2.66 16.18
N LYS A 249 -1.84 3.15 14.96
CA LYS A 249 -1.59 2.42 13.71
C LYS A 249 -0.24 2.85 13.12
N PRO A 250 0.83 2.03 13.20
CA PRO A 250 2.14 2.39 12.67
C PRO A 250 2.11 2.59 11.15
N VAL A 251 2.92 3.53 10.67
CA VAL A 251 3.08 3.85 9.26
C VAL A 251 4.55 3.68 8.87
N VAL A 252 4.80 2.89 7.85
CA VAL A 252 6.13 2.62 7.31
C VAL A 252 6.17 3.06 5.85
N ALA A 253 7.21 3.79 5.44
CA ALA A 253 7.33 4.29 4.08
C ALA A 253 8.66 3.92 3.43
N TYR A 254 8.60 3.50 2.17
CA TYR A 254 9.74 3.43 1.27
C TYR A 254 9.64 4.60 0.28
N LYS A 255 10.52 5.60 0.42
CA LYS A 255 10.59 6.78 -0.48
C LYS A 255 11.73 6.62 -1.49
N LEU A 256 11.37 6.61 -2.77
CA LEU A 256 12.27 6.69 -3.92
C LEU A 256 12.84 8.10 -4.11
N GLY A 257 13.83 8.22 -5.00
CA GLY A 257 14.44 9.50 -5.34
C GLY A 257 15.56 9.92 -4.40
N ARG A 258 16.31 8.94 -3.84
CA ARG A 258 17.58 9.26 -3.17
C ARG A 258 18.53 9.88 -4.20
N PRO A 259 19.35 10.88 -3.82
CA PRO A 259 20.35 11.38 -4.72
C PRO A 259 21.29 10.22 -5.12
N PRO A 260 21.51 9.96 -6.43
CA PRO A 260 22.69 9.24 -6.84
C PRO A 260 23.91 10.06 -6.39
N PRO A 261 25.06 9.43 -6.09
CA PRO A 261 26.33 10.14 -6.11
C PRO A 261 26.68 10.46 -7.58
N ALA A 262 25.92 11.39 -8.19
CA ALA A 262 26.13 12.07 -9.47
C ALA A 262 24.84 12.85 -9.78
N ALA A 263 24.73 14.07 -9.27
CA ALA A 263 23.60 14.97 -9.49
C ALA A 263 23.34 15.34 -10.97
N GLU A 264 24.20 14.91 -11.91
CA GLU A 264 24.08 15.23 -13.34
C GLU A 264 23.31 14.19 -14.18
N LEU A 265 23.17 12.93 -13.75
CA LEU A 265 22.59 11.86 -14.60
C LEU A 265 21.08 11.61 -14.38
N ALA A 266 20.48 12.18 -13.33
CA ALA A 266 19.09 11.90 -12.93
C ALA A 266 18.03 12.89 -13.46
N LEU A 267 18.44 13.92 -14.22
CA LEU A 267 17.53 14.90 -14.81
C LEU A 267 16.56 14.29 -15.83
N SER A 268 16.86 13.11 -16.38
CA SER A 268 16.17 12.57 -17.56
C SER A 268 14.82 11.92 -17.30
N HIS A 269 14.45 11.57 -16.06
CA HIS A 269 13.20 10.83 -15.81
C HIS A 269 12.26 11.39 -14.73
N THR A 270 12.74 12.19 -13.77
CA THR A 270 11.88 12.66 -12.67
C THR A 270 12.03 14.13 -12.30
N GLY A 271 13.04 14.83 -12.85
CA GLY A 271 13.27 16.24 -12.54
C GLY A 271 13.58 16.52 -11.06
N ALA A 272 13.98 15.51 -10.28
CA ALA A 272 14.27 15.65 -8.85
C ALA A 272 15.46 16.59 -8.64
N LEU A 273 15.22 17.71 -7.93
CA LEU A 273 16.22 18.71 -7.58
C LEU A 273 17.09 18.22 -6.41
N ALA A 274 18.32 18.70 -6.32
CA ALA A 274 19.18 18.48 -5.15
C ALA A 274 18.47 18.92 -3.85
N GLY A 275 18.55 18.12 -2.79
CA GLY A 275 17.91 18.40 -1.49
C GLY A 275 16.50 17.83 -1.30
N GLU A 276 15.88 17.22 -2.31
CA GLU A 276 14.55 16.62 -2.19
C GLU A 276 14.50 15.49 -1.14
N ASP A 277 15.57 14.69 -1.03
CA ASP A 277 15.58 13.54 -0.11
C ASP A 277 15.69 13.94 1.37
N ASP A 278 16.45 14.99 1.69
CA ASP A 278 16.59 15.51 3.04
C ASP A 278 15.28 16.13 3.52
N LEU A 279 14.59 16.88 2.65
CA LEU A 279 13.26 17.42 2.91
C LEU A 279 12.24 16.30 3.12
N ALA A 280 12.27 15.26 2.28
CA ALA A 280 11.41 14.10 2.45
C ALA A 280 11.71 13.36 3.77
N ALA A 281 12.98 13.20 4.14
CA ALA A 281 13.37 12.58 5.40
C ALA A 281 12.87 13.37 6.61
N ALA A 282 13.06 14.69 6.61
CA ALA A 282 12.58 15.57 7.67
C ALA A 282 11.05 15.57 7.78
N PHE A 283 10.34 15.64 6.65
CA PHE A 283 8.89 15.59 6.60
C PHE A 283 8.34 14.27 7.16
N LEU A 284 8.87 13.13 6.71
CA LEU A 284 8.44 11.81 7.19
C LEU A 284 8.70 11.66 8.69
N ALA A 285 9.84 12.15 9.19
CA ALA A 285 10.16 12.15 10.61
C ALA A 285 9.20 13.03 11.43
N ASP A 286 8.87 14.25 10.99
CA ASP A 286 7.88 15.13 11.65
C ASP A 286 6.50 14.46 11.73
N CYS A 287 6.12 13.72 10.68
CA CYS A 287 4.86 12.99 10.62
C CYS A 287 4.86 11.69 11.46
N GLY A 288 5.99 11.29 12.05
CA GLY A 288 6.12 10.02 12.76
C GLY A 288 6.07 8.78 11.84
N ILE A 289 6.37 8.94 10.54
CA ILE A 289 6.40 7.85 9.57
C ILE A 289 7.78 7.20 9.58
N ALA A 290 7.83 5.88 9.82
CA ALA A 290 9.07 5.13 9.81
C ALA A 290 9.58 4.93 8.37
N ARG A 291 10.61 5.67 7.98
CA ARG A 291 11.24 5.50 6.67
C ARG A 291 12.13 4.26 6.65
N VAL A 292 11.97 3.42 5.63
CA VAL A 292 12.83 2.25 5.37
C VAL A 292 13.55 2.39 4.04
N PHE A 293 14.71 1.74 3.96
CA PHE A 293 15.62 1.90 2.83
C PHE A 293 15.80 0.63 1.99
N ASN A 294 15.24 -0.49 2.43
CA ASN A 294 15.26 -1.76 1.72
C ASN A 294 13.82 -2.24 1.55
N PHE A 295 13.51 -2.78 0.38
CA PHE A 295 12.18 -3.28 0.08
C PHE A 295 11.81 -4.47 0.97
N GLU A 296 12.79 -5.33 1.31
CA GLU A 296 12.54 -6.43 2.24
C GLU A 296 12.21 -5.93 3.65
N THR A 297 12.87 -4.87 4.09
CA THR A 297 12.55 -4.22 5.36
C THR A 297 11.14 -3.65 5.35
N LEU A 298 10.67 -3.06 4.23
CA LEU A 298 9.27 -2.59 4.12
C LEU A 298 8.28 -3.72 4.43
N ILE A 299 8.47 -4.90 3.82
CA ILE A 299 7.61 -6.07 4.00
C ILE A 299 7.63 -6.56 5.45
N GLU A 300 8.80 -6.59 6.08
CA GLU A 300 8.99 -7.20 7.40
C GLU A 300 8.66 -6.28 8.57
N THR A 301 8.68 -4.95 8.36
CA THR A 301 8.62 -3.99 9.47
C THR A 301 7.30 -4.05 10.23
N LEU A 302 6.15 -4.05 9.55
CA LEU A 302 4.86 -4.09 10.25
C LEU A 302 4.60 -5.39 11.02
N PRO A 303 4.88 -6.59 10.46
CA PRO A 303 4.87 -7.82 11.22
C PRO A 303 5.73 -7.77 12.49
N LEU A 304 6.90 -7.12 12.42
CA LEU A 304 7.79 -6.94 13.58
C LEU A 304 7.22 -5.96 14.61
N LEU A 305 6.68 -4.81 14.17
CA LEU A 305 6.09 -3.80 15.06
C LEU A 305 4.84 -4.31 15.80
N ARG A 306 4.13 -5.31 15.26
CA ARG A 306 3.03 -5.98 15.99
C ARG A 306 3.53 -6.80 17.19
N ARG A 307 4.78 -7.27 17.16
CA ARG A 307 5.40 -8.05 18.25
C ARG A 307 6.14 -7.17 19.24
N LEU A 308 6.62 -6.02 18.78
CA LEU A 308 7.40 -5.06 19.55
C LEU A 308 6.66 -3.71 19.57
N PRO A 309 5.87 -3.40 20.63
CA PRO A 309 5.06 -2.20 20.65
C PRO A 309 5.94 -0.95 20.48
N ALA A 310 5.45 0.01 19.68
CA ALA A 310 6.11 1.28 19.48
C ALA A 310 6.31 1.98 20.84
N ARG A 311 7.55 2.40 21.11
CA ARG A 311 7.86 3.10 22.37
C ARG A 311 7.32 4.54 22.35
N PRO A 312 7.02 5.12 23.52
CA PRO A 312 6.67 6.53 23.63
C PRO A 312 7.74 7.43 23.01
N ALA A 313 7.31 8.52 22.37
CA ALA A 313 8.19 9.58 21.90
C ALA A 313 9.04 10.12 23.07
N GLY A 314 10.31 10.41 22.82
CA GLY A 314 11.22 11.02 23.80
C GLY A 314 12.10 10.06 24.60
N VAL A 315 11.96 8.74 24.44
CA VAL A 315 12.94 7.77 24.97
C VAL A 315 14.25 7.89 24.17
N ARG A 316 15.20 8.67 24.69
CA ARG A 316 16.56 8.79 24.13
C ARG A 316 17.48 7.74 24.74
N GLY A 317 18.45 7.28 23.95
CA GLY A 317 19.44 6.27 24.38
C GLY A 317 18.84 4.88 24.48
N MET A 318 18.43 4.30 23.34
CA MET A 318 18.06 2.88 23.32
C MET A 318 19.30 2.07 23.64
N ARG A 319 19.20 1.28 24.71
CA ARG A 319 20.23 0.34 25.13
C ARG A 319 19.69 -1.07 24.92
N VAL A 320 20.46 -1.90 24.22
CA VAL A 320 20.07 -3.28 23.92
C VAL A 320 21.15 -4.23 24.39
N GLY A 321 20.76 -5.34 24.99
CA GLY A 321 21.67 -6.47 25.22
C GLY A 321 21.69 -7.36 23.99
N VAL A 322 22.88 -7.78 23.55
CA VAL A 322 23.03 -8.70 22.42
C VAL A 322 23.40 -10.09 22.95
N VAL A 323 22.65 -11.09 22.52
CA VAL A 323 22.92 -12.52 22.76
C VAL A 323 23.10 -13.19 21.41
N THR A 324 24.17 -13.96 21.24
CA THR A 324 24.54 -14.56 19.96
C THR A 324 25.06 -15.97 20.12
N THR A 325 25.06 -16.72 19.02
CA THR A 325 25.77 -18.00 18.87
C THR A 325 26.88 -17.91 17.82
N THR A 326 27.29 -16.69 17.48
CA THR A 326 28.40 -16.39 16.57
C THR A 326 28.88 -14.96 16.79
N GLY A 327 30.19 -14.78 17.01
CA GLY A 327 30.80 -13.47 17.10
C GLY A 327 30.58 -12.62 15.85
N GLY A 328 30.62 -13.22 14.66
CA GLY A 328 30.42 -12.51 13.39
C GLY A 328 29.01 -11.92 13.25
N GLY A 329 27.98 -12.70 13.59
CA GLY A 329 26.60 -12.23 13.57
C GLY A 329 26.34 -11.13 14.60
N ALA A 330 26.96 -11.20 15.77
CA ALA A 330 26.87 -10.13 16.75
C ALA A 330 27.54 -8.84 16.30
N ALA A 331 28.71 -8.93 15.65
CA ALA A 331 29.37 -7.76 15.09
C ALA A 331 28.49 -7.05 14.06
N MET A 332 27.83 -7.81 13.15
CA MET A 332 26.89 -7.25 12.17
C MET A 332 25.73 -6.50 12.85
N VAL A 333 25.14 -7.09 13.90
CA VAL A 333 24.02 -6.45 14.63
C VAL A 333 24.49 -5.20 15.38
N VAL A 334 25.61 -5.28 16.10
CA VAL A 334 26.14 -4.16 16.89
C VAL A 334 26.54 -2.98 16.00
N ASP A 335 27.11 -3.24 14.83
CA ASP A 335 27.48 -2.20 13.85
C ASP A 335 26.23 -1.45 13.34
N GLU A 336 25.20 -2.18 12.92
CA GLU A 336 23.93 -1.59 12.47
C GLU A 336 23.20 -0.82 13.59
N LEU A 337 23.28 -1.30 14.85
CA LEU A 337 22.74 -0.59 16.01
C LEU A 337 23.48 0.73 16.26
N ALA A 338 24.82 0.70 16.22
CA ALA A 338 25.65 1.88 16.42
C ALA A 338 25.39 2.96 15.35
N MET A 339 25.28 2.56 14.08
CA MET A 339 24.92 3.45 12.97
C MET A 339 23.55 4.12 13.13
N ARG A 340 22.66 3.57 13.98
CA ARG A 340 21.34 4.12 14.32
C ARG A 340 21.31 4.79 15.69
N GLY A 341 22.46 4.98 16.34
CA GLY A 341 22.56 5.57 17.67
C GLY A 341 21.97 4.69 18.79
N ILE A 342 21.86 3.38 18.57
CA ILE A 342 21.41 2.41 19.57
C ILE A 342 22.65 1.79 20.22
N GLU A 343 22.76 1.91 21.54
CA GLU A 343 23.90 1.43 22.29
C GLU A 343 23.75 -0.05 22.65
N ALA A 344 24.72 -0.87 22.28
CA ALA A 344 24.84 -2.22 22.81
C ALA A 344 25.47 -2.17 24.22
N VAL A 345 24.76 -2.70 25.22
CA VAL A 345 25.18 -2.64 26.62
C VAL A 345 25.32 -4.02 27.24
N ASN A 346 26.12 -4.07 28.29
CA ASN A 346 26.29 -5.26 29.11
C ASN A 346 24.96 -5.68 29.75
N PRO A 347 24.77 -6.98 30.01
CA PRO A 347 23.62 -7.46 30.78
C PRO A 347 23.61 -6.78 32.17
N THR A 348 22.40 -6.48 32.67
CA THR A 348 22.25 -6.03 34.06
C THR A 348 22.72 -7.14 35.02
N GLN A 349 23.09 -6.79 36.25
CA GLN A 349 23.45 -7.79 37.27
C GLN A 349 22.36 -8.85 37.46
N GLN A 350 21.09 -8.44 37.40
CA GLN A 350 19.95 -9.35 37.47
C GLN A 350 19.91 -10.30 36.26
N THR A 351 20.13 -9.78 35.04
CA THR A 351 20.19 -10.60 33.82
C THR A 351 21.37 -11.57 33.88
N PHE A 352 22.54 -11.09 34.32
CA PHE A 352 23.75 -11.91 34.46
C PHE A 352 23.55 -13.08 35.42
N HIS A 353 22.94 -12.84 36.58
CA HIS A 353 22.61 -13.89 37.55
C HIS A 353 21.68 -14.94 36.94
N ARG A 354 20.60 -14.51 36.26
CA ARG A 354 19.65 -15.41 35.58
C ARG A 354 20.31 -16.28 34.52
N LEU A 355 21.19 -15.71 33.71
CA LEU A 355 21.93 -16.46 32.70
C LEU A 355 22.84 -17.50 33.38
N THR A 356 23.51 -17.13 34.48
CA THR A 356 24.36 -18.04 35.26
C THR A 356 23.57 -19.20 35.87
N GLU A 357 22.42 -18.93 36.49
CA GLU A 357 21.51 -19.95 37.03
C GLU A 357 20.99 -20.91 35.94
N ALA A 358 20.83 -20.42 34.72
CA ALA A 358 20.46 -21.22 33.56
C ALA A 358 21.63 -22.05 32.97
N GLY A 359 22.81 -22.04 33.61
CA GLY A 359 23.99 -22.80 33.20
C GLY A 359 24.78 -22.16 32.06
N LEU A 360 24.57 -20.87 31.79
CA LEU A 360 25.38 -20.10 30.86
C LEU A 360 26.60 -19.52 31.61
N ALA A 361 27.71 -19.32 30.89
CA ALA A 361 28.85 -18.56 31.37
C ALA A 361 28.87 -17.18 30.68
N PRO A 362 27.95 -16.26 31.03
CA PRO A 362 27.94 -14.93 30.44
C PRO A 362 29.26 -14.22 30.78
N ASN A 363 29.84 -13.51 29.82
CA ASN A 363 30.94 -12.59 30.06
C ASN A 363 30.38 -11.20 30.39
N HIS A 364 31.15 -10.34 31.07
CA HIS A 364 30.78 -8.95 31.31
C HIS A 364 31.00 -8.06 30.07
N GLU A 365 30.93 -8.64 28.88
CA GLU A 365 31.10 -7.93 27.62
C GLU A 365 29.73 -7.49 27.06
N ARG A 366 29.77 -6.60 26.07
CA ARG A 366 28.56 -6.06 25.42
C ARG A 366 27.80 -7.12 24.64
N ILE A 367 28.47 -8.22 24.29
CA ILE A 367 27.95 -9.33 23.50
C ILE A 367 28.05 -10.60 24.35
N ASN A 368 26.90 -11.20 24.65
CA ASN A 368 26.86 -12.50 25.32
C ASN A 368 26.97 -13.59 24.24
N ASP A 369 28.18 -14.09 24.02
CA ASP A 369 28.45 -15.13 23.03
C ASP A 369 28.30 -16.54 23.63
N LEU A 370 27.26 -17.24 23.19
CA LEU A 370 26.91 -18.59 23.63
C LEU A 370 27.71 -19.68 22.91
N THR A 371 28.47 -19.34 21.86
CA THR A 371 29.31 -20.29 21.11
C THR A 371 30.36 -20.92 22.03
N LEU A 372 30.91 -20.11 22.94
CA LEU A 372 31.94 -20.52 23.90
C LEU A 372 31.42 -21.52 24.94
N ALA A 373 30.10 -21.60 25.14
CA ALA A 373 29.47 -22.61 26.00
C ALA A 373 29.28 -23.97 25.30
N GLY A 374 29.65 -24.09 24.02
CA GLY A 374 29.34 -25.22 23.15
C GLY A 374 27.85 -25.21 22.82
N THR A 375 27.49 -24.95 21.57
CA THR A 375 26.11 -24.71 21.11
C THR A 375 25.15 -25.85 21.48
N ARG A 376 24.58 -25.81 22.68
CA ARG A 376 23.61 -26.79 23.20
C ARG A 376 22.21 -26.20 23.10
N TYR A 377 21.28 -26.95 22.54
CA TYR A 377 19.88 -26.53 22.36
C TYR A 377 19.24 -26.01 23.66
N ALA A 378 19.45 -26.70 24.78
CA ALA A 378 18.90 -26.32 26.09
C ALA A 378 19.43 -24.97 26.58
N ILE A 379 20.72 -24.68 26.33
CA ILE A 379 21.38 -23.43 26.69
C ILE A 379 20.83 -22.27 25.85
N MET A 380 20.66 -22.48 24.54
CA MET A 380 20.07 -21.46 23.66
C MET A 380 18.62 -21.14 24.04
N LYS A 381 17.82 -22.15 24.38
CA LYS A 381 16.42 -21.97 24.77
C LYS A 381 16.28 -21.19 26.08
N ALA A 382 17.21 -21.32 27.02
CA ALA A 382 17.16 -20.61 28.29
C ALA A 382 17.58 -19.13 28.18
N ALA A 383 18.28 -18.75 27.10
CA ALA A 383 18.74 -17.38 26.87
C ALA A 383 17.74 -16.50 26.09
N LEU A 384 16.75 -17.10 25.42
CA LEU A 384 15.66 -16.46 24.68
C LEU A 384 14.40 -16.37 25.55
#